data_AF-A0A089I5J7-F1
#
_entry.id   AF-A0A089I5J7-F1
#
_cell.length_a   1.000
_cell.length_b   1.000
_cell.length_c   1.000
_cell.angle_alpha   90.00
_cell.angle_beta   90.00
_cell.angle_gamma   90.00
#
_symmetry.space_group_name_H-M   'P 1'
#
loop_
_entity.id
_entity.type
_entity.pdbx_description
1 polymer ?
#
loop_
_entity_poly.entity_id
_entity_poly.type
_entity_poly.pdbx_seq_one_letter_code
_entity_poly.pdbx_strand_id
1 'polypeptide(L)'
;MKFLQPVTTLVTPYSLIASEAYFAADEYKEFTLADAKDITKMFAQIDVLSFRVIAFGDDIDFANSLNIVLKQGSKIYQPLEIVGLNESADHTSSWPDSPAYKKLLIADFDINKIDFSKPAELIYLYAGKEFSVTYKVDFSKIK
;
A
#
# COMPACT_ATOMS: atom_id res chain seq x y z
N MET A 1 -19.60 -15.24 1.19
CA MET A 1 -18.22 -14.88 0.82
C MET A 1 -17.68 -13.98 1.92
N LYS A 2 -16.66 -14.44 2.67
CA LYS A 2 -16.04 -13.62 3.73
C LYS A 2 -15.08 -12.69 3.00
N PHE A 3 -15.42 -11.42 2.86
CA PHE A 3 -14.53 -10.48 2.17
C PHE A 3 -13.23 -10.36 2.96
N LEU A 4 -12.14 -10.75 2.32
CA LEU A 4 -10.81 -10.69 2.91
C LEU A 4 -10.31 -9.27 2.72
N GLN A 5 -10.55 -8.47 3.74
CA GLN A 5 -10.19 -7.07 3.78
C GLN A 5 -8.67 -6.92 3.54
N PRO A 6 -8.23 -6.16 2.53
CA PRO A 6 -6.81 -5.93 2.31
C PRO A 6 -6.15 -5.29 3.53
N VAL A 7 -4.88 -5.59 3.76
CA VAL A 7 -4.09 -4.85 4.75
C VAL A 7 -3.38 -3.73 4.02
N THR A 8 -3.63 -2.49 4.43
CA THR A 8 -3.05 -1.31 3.78
C THR A 8 -2.15 -0.57 4.75
N THR A 9 -0.96 -0.23 4.27
CA THR A 9 -0.02 0.64 4.96
C THR A 9 0.35 1.80 4.04
N LEU A 10 0.23 3.03 4.55
CA LEU A 10 0.80 4.17 3.89
C LEU A 10 2.31 4.18 4.10
N VAL A 11 3.08 4.33 3.02
CA VAL A 11 4.53 4.47 3.11
C VAL A 11 4.87 5.90 3.53
N THR A 12 5.56 6.02 4.66
CA THR A 12 6.10 7.26 5.21
C THR A 12 7.59 7.07 5.53
N PRO A 13 8.38 8.15 5.68
CA PRO A 13 9.77 8.05 6.11
C PRO A 13 9.89 7.23 7.41
N TYR A 14 8.98 7.46 8.36
CA TYR A 14 8.96 6.76 9.65
C TYR A 14 8.68 5.27 9.51
N SER A 15 7.73 4.87 8.66
CA SER A 15 7.44 3.46 8.41
C SER A 15 8.62 2.74 7.74
N LEU A 16 9.35 3.45 6.87
CA LEU A 16 10.51 2.91 6.18
C LEU A 16 11.69 2.80 7.14
N ILE A 17 11.97 3.83 7.94
CA ILE A 17 12.97 3.80 9.01
C ILE A 17 12.73 2.63 9.97
N ALA A 18 11.49 2.43 10.41
CA ALA A 18 11.14 1.32 11.31
C ALA A 18 11.38 -0.05 10.64
N SER A 19 11.07 -0.17 9.34
CA SER A 19 11.26 -1.41 8.59
C SER A 19 12.75 -1.71 8.36
N GLU A 20 13.54 -0.72 7.94
CA GLU A 20 14.99 -0.86 7.73
C GLU A 20 15.72 -1.15 9.04
N ALA A 21 15.33 -0.50 10.15
CA ALA A 21 15.88 -0.80 11.47
C ALA A 21 15.59 -2.24 11.91
N TYR A 22 14.39 -2.75 11.62
CA TYR A 22 14.04 -4.14 11.89
C TYR A 22 14.89 -5.11 11.07
N PHE A 23 15.04 -4.89 9.76
CA PHE A 23 15.86 -5.74 8.90
C PHE A 23 17.35 -5.70 9.28
N ALA A 24 17.88 -4.53 9.62
CA ALA A 24 19.23 -4.41 10.13
C ALA A 24 19.42 -5.26 11.40
N ALA A 25 18.47 -5.20 12.33
CA ALA A 25 18.52 -6.01 13.55
C ALA A 25 18.43 -7.52 13.28
N ASP A 26 17.59 -7.95 12.34
CA ASP A 26 17.48 -9.35 11.90
C ASP A 26 18.79 -9.86 11.29
N GLU A 27 19.51 -8.98 10.58
CA GLU A 27 20.83 -9.26 10.00
C GLU A 27 22.00 -9.01 10.96
N TYR A 28 21.75 -8.73 12.24
CA TYR A 28 22.76 -8.39 13.25
C TYR A 28 23.64 -7.19 12.87
N LYS A 29 23.08 -6.22 12.14
CA LYS A 29 23.71 -4.94 11.76
C LYS A 29 23.21 -3.80 12.63
N GLU A 30 24.07 -2.80 12.83
CA GLU A 30 23.68 -1.55 13.48
C GLU A 30 22.92 -0.65 12.51
N PHE A 31 21.79 -0.10 12.96
CA PHE A 31 21.05 0.94 12.25
C PHE A 31 21.23 2.27 12.99
N THR A 32 21.83 3.25 12.31
CA THR A 32 22.26 4.50 12.93
C THR A 32 21.30 5.65 12.66
N LEU A 33 21.48 6.75 13.40
CA LEU A 33 20.78 8.00 13.11
C LEU A 33 21.14 8.57 11.72
N ALA A 34 22.33 8.26 11.20
CA ALA A 34 22.72 8.70 9.86
C ALA A 34 21.87 8.01 8.79
N ASP A 35 21.67 6.69 8.92
CA ASP A 35 20.82 5.90 8.01
C ASP A 35 19.38 6.42 7.99
N ALA A 36 18.82 6.71 9.18
CA ALA A 36 17.48 7.29 9.30
C ALA A 36 17.36 8.66 8.61
N LYS A 37 18.41 9.51 8.72
CA LYS A 37 18.45 10.81 8.05
C LYS A 37 18.54 10.67 6.54
N ASP A 38 19.27 9.68 6.03
CA ASP A 38 19.39 9.45 4.59
C ASP A 38 18.07 8.96 3.99
N ILE A 39 17.33 8.09 4.69
CA ILE A 39 15.94 7.74 4.31
C ILE A 39 15.07 8.98 4.24
N THR A 40 15.14 9.88 5.23
CA THR A 40 14.33 11.10 5.25
C THR A 40 14.67 12.03 4.09
N LYS A 41 15.95 12.17 3.74
CA LYS A 41 16.40 12.96 2.58
C LYS A 41 15.91 12.36 1.26
N MET A 42 16.04 11.04 1.10
CA MET A 42 15.54 10.34 -0.07
C MET A 42 14.03 10.54 -0.22
N PHE A 43 13.28 10.39 0.87
CA PHE A 43 11.82 10.56 0.85
C PHE A 43 11.40 12.00 0.52
N ALA A 44 12.18 13.00 0.93
CA ALA A 44 11.93 14.40 0.58
C ALA A 44 12.10 14.70 -0.92
N GLN A 45 12.72 13.79 -1.69
CA GLN A 45 12.87 13.88 -3.14
C GLN A 45 11.80 13.07 -3.91
N ILE A 46 10.94 12.33 -3.20
CA ILE A 46 9.92 11.48 -3.80
C ILE A 46 8.63 12.28 -3.98
N ASP A 47 8.20 12.42 -5.23
CA ASP A 47 6.96 13.10 -5.61
C ASP A 47 5.74 12.17 -5.69
N VAL A 48 5.79 11.02 -5.00
CA VAL A 48 4.68 10.05 -4.94
C VAL A 48 4.24 9.71 -3.52
N LEU A 49 2.93 9.55 -3.35
CA LEU A 49 2.27 9.02 -2.16
C LEU A 49 2.00 7.53 -2.41
N SER A 50 2.79 6.67 -1.77
CA SER A 50 2.72 5.22 -1.96
C SER A 50 1.89 4.52 -0.89
N PHE A 51 0.96 3.66 -1.32
CA PHE A 51 0.25 2.73 -0.45
C PHE A 51 0.69 1.29 -0.75
N ARG A 52 1.19 0.59 0.27
CA ARG A 52 1.39 -0.86 0.23
C ARG A 52 0.09 -1.54 0.62
N VAL A 53 -0.43 -2.39 -0.26
CA VAL A 53 -1.69 -3.12 -0.07
C VAL A 53 -1.41 -4.62 -0.19
N ILE A 54 -1.62 -5.36 0.89
CA ILE A 54 -1.64 -6.82 0.87
C ILE A 54 -3.08 -7.24 0.60
N ALA A 55 -3.33 -7.67 -0.63
CA ALA A 55 -4.60 -8.19 -1.09
C ALA A 55 -4.66 -9.72 -0.92
N PHE A 56 -5.86 -10.27 -0.84
CA PHE A 56 -6.09 -11.71 -0.66
C PHE A 56 -7.12 -12.22 -1.67
N GLY A 57 -6.95 -13.47 -2.10
CA GLY A 57 -7.84 -14.14 -3.04
C GLY A 57 -7.73 -15.66 -2.97
N ASP A 58 -8.60 -16.33 -3.71
CA ASP A 58 -8.64 -17.81 -3.80
C ASP A 58 -8.12 -18.34 -5.14
N ASP A 59 -7.70 -17.44 -6.05
CA ASP A 59 -7.11 -17.75 -7.35
C ASP A 59 -5.70 -17.15 -7.42
N ILE A 60 -4.76 -17.80 -8.10
CA ILE A 60 -3.36 -17.34 -8.21
C ILE A 60 -3.22 -16.02 -8.98
N ASP A 61 -4.16 -15.74 -9.89
CA ASP A 61 -4.17 -14.58 -10.78
C ASP A 61 -5.23 -13.54 -10.37
N PHE A 62 -5.77 -13.65 -9.14
CA PHE A 62 -6.85 -12.79 -8.66
C PHE A 62 -6.52 -11.29 -8.75
N ALA A 63 -5.22 -10.95 -8.65
CA ALA A 63 -4.75 -9.57 -8.63
C ALA A 63 -4.91 -8.85 -9.97
N ASN A 64 -4.93 -9.58 -11.10
CA ASN A 64 -4.95 -9.02 -12.46
C ASN A 64 -6.14 -8.10 -12.76
N SER A 65 -7.20 -8.18 -11.95
CA SER A 65 -8.46 -7.47 -12.14
C SER A 65 -8.75 -6.40 -11.08
N LEU A 66 -7.80 -6.15 -10.17
CA LEU A 66 -7.96 -5.21 -9.08
C LEU A 66 -7.69 -3.78 -9.53
N ASN A 67 -8.29 -2.83 -8.82
CA ASN A 67 -7.92 -1.43 -8.93
C ASN A 67 -7.88 -0.76 -7.57
N ILE A 68 -7.02 0.25 -7.41
CA ILE A 68 -6.87 1.02 -6.18
C ILE A 68 -6.92 2.49 -6.57
N VAL A 69 -7.83 3.25 -5.99
CA VAL A 69 -7.99 4.69 -6.28
C VAL A 69 -8.00 5.50 -5.00
N LEU A 70 -7.59 6.75 -5.08
CA LEU A 70 -7.66 7.70 -3.97
C LEU A 70 -8.76 8.73 -4.25
N LYS A 71 -9.65 8.97 -3.30
CA LYS A 71 -10.76 9.91 -3.46
C LYS A 71 -10.64 11.05 -2.44
N GLN A 72 -10.82 12.29 -2.90
CA GLN A 72 -10.95 13.48 -2.04
C GLN A 72 -12.20 14.26 -2.45
N GLY A 73 -13.24 14.21 -1.59
CA GLY A 73 -14.54 14.81 -1.90
C GLY A 73 -15.14 14.18 -3.15
N SER A 74 -15.32 14.96 -4.21
CA SER A 74 -15.83 14.50 -5.51
C SER A 74 -14.74 14.07 -6.49
N LYS A 75 -13.45 14.31 -6.20
CA LYS A 75 -12.34 13.95 -7.09
C LYS A 75 -11.87 12.53 -6.84
N ILE A 76 -11.62 11.79 -7.91
CA ILE A 76 -10.99 10.47 -7.89
C ILE A 76 -9.65 10.60 -8.60
N TYR A 77 -8.58 10.25 -7.91
CA TYR A 77 -7.22 10.16 -8.44
C TYR A 77 -6.94 8.71 -8.79
N GLN A 78 -6.57 8.47 -10.04
CA GLN A 78 -5.98 7.20 -10.45
C GLN A 78 -4.51 7.17 -10.00
N PRO A 79 -3.98 6.00 -9.63
CA PRO A 79 -2.57 5.86 -9.37
C PRO A 79 -1.79 6.06 -10.68
N LEU A 80 -0.55 6.52 -10.56
CA LEU A 80 0.43 6.55 -11.65
C LEU A 80 0.70 5.12 -12.15
N GLU A 81 0.82 4.20 -11.20
CA GLU A 81 0.94 2.76 -11.44
C GLU A 81 0.46 1.96 -10.22
N ILE A 82 0.14 0.69 -10.46
CA ILE A 82 -0.03 -0.30 -9.39
C ILE A 82 0.94 -1.45 -9.65
N VAL A 83 2.04 -1.46 -8.91
CA VAL A 83 3.05 -2.53 -8.98
C VAL A 83 2.45 -3.83 -8.43
N GLY A 84 2.72 -4.95 -9.10
CA GLY A 84 2.29 -6.29 -8.67
C GLY A 84 0.94 -6.77 -9.23
N LEU A 85 0.19 -5.98 -10.02
CA LEU A 85 -1.12 -6.40 -10.55
C LEU A 85 -1.05 -7.63 -11.45
N ASN A 86 -0.04 -7.73 -12.31
CA ASN A 86 0.07 -8.76 -13.37
C ASN A 86 1.05 -9.88 -13.03
N GLU A 87 1.33 -10.05 -11.74
CA GLU A 87 2.26 -11.05 -11.25
C GLU A 87 1.49 -12.08 -10.42
N SER A 88 1.90 -13.34 -10.51
CA SER A 88 1.29 -14.41 -9.70
C SER A 88 1.33 -14.09 -8.21
N ALA A 89 0.26 -14.47 -7.52
CA ALA A 89 0.13 -14.34 -6.09
C ALA A 89 0.92 -15.40 -5.32
N ASP A 90 1.33 -15.05 -4.11
CA ASP A 90 1.98 -15.96 -3.18
C ASP A 90 0.95 -16.77 -2.40
N HIS A 91 1.31 -17.97 -1.94
CA HIS A 91 0.47 -18.71 -1.01
C HIS A 91 0.36 -17.98 0.34
N THR A 92 -0.81 -18.06 0.95
CA THR A 92 -0.96 -17.76 2.37
C THR A 92 -0.53 -18.95 3.22
N SER A 93 -0.48 -18.75 4.54
CA SER A 93 -0.32 -19.84 5.52
C SER A 93 -1.50 -20.82 5.56
N SER A 94 -2.65 -20.43 4.98
CA SER A 94 -3.88 -21.22 4.98
C SER A 94 -4.01 -22.10 3.74
N TRP A 95 -3.15 -21.94 2.74
CA TRP A 95 -3.21 -22.72 1.51
C TRP A 95 -3.25 -24.24 1.78
N PRO A 96 -4.16 -25.00 1.12
CA PRO A 96 -5.04 -24.60 0.02
C PRO A 96 -6.39 -23.99 0.43
N ASP A 97 -6.65 -23.77 1.73
CA ASP A 97 -7.88 -23.19 2.23
C ASP A 97 -7.93 -21.65 2.06
N SER A 98 -9.14 -21.10 1.93
CA SER A 98 -9.38 -19.66 1.74
C SER A 98 -9.00 -18.81 2.98
N PRO A 99 -8.29 -17.67 2.83
CA PRO A 99 -7.69 -17.15 1.60
C PRO A 99 -6.51 -18.02 1.16
N ALA A 100 -6.54 -18.59 -0.04
CA ALA A 100 -5.44 -19.44 -0.50
C ALA A 100 -4.20 -18.61 -0.94
N TYR A 101 -4.42 -17.39 -1.44
CA TYR A 101 -3.40 -16.54 -2.02
C TYR A 101 -3.37 -15.13 -1.42
N LYS A 102 -2.20 -14.50 -1.47
CA LYS A 102 -1.95 -13.08 -1.13
C LYS A 102 -1.08 -12.41 -2.19
N LYS A 103 -1.26 -11.10 -2.37
CA LYS A 103 -0.40 -10.30 -3.25
C LYS A 103 -0.06 -8.96 -2.61
N LEU A 104 1.21 -8.59 -2.64
CA LEU A 104 1.63 -7.22 -2.33
C LEU A 104 1.46 -6.35 -3.57
N LEU A 105 0.70 -5.28 -3.42
CA LEU A 105 0.50 -4.24 -4.41
C LEU A 105 1.06 -2.92 -3.89
N ILE A 106 1.63 -2.11 -4.77
CA ILE A 106 2.07 -0.75 -4.44
C ILE A 106 1.34 0.21 -5.36
N ALA A 107 0.45 1.03 -4.81
CA ALA A 107 -0.29 2.04 -5.55
C ALA A 107 0.33 3.42 -5.29
N ASP A 108 0.88 4.02 -6.34
CA ASP A 108 1.59 5.30 -6.25
C ASP A 108 0.73 6.43 -6.82
N PHE A 109 0.56 7.49 -6.03
CA PHE A 109 -0.23 8.66 -6.42
C PHE A 109 0.66 9.91 -6.49
N ASP A 110 0.49 10.71 -7.52
CA ASP A 110 1.19 11.99 -7.68
C ASP A 110 0.83 12.98 -6.56
N ILE A 111 1.80 13.32 -5.68
CA ILE A 111 1.56 14.16 -4.51
C ILE A 111 1.09 15.56 -4.89
N ASN A 112 1.47 16.06 -6.08
CA ASN A 112 1.15 17.41 -6.51
C ASN A 112 -0.34 17.59 -6.82
N LYS A 113 -1.08 16.49 -6.95
CA LYS A 113 -2.54 16.48 -7.15
C LYS A 113 -3.31 16.37 -5.84
N ILE A 114 -2.64 16.02 -4.73
CA ILE A 114 -3.28 15.70 -3.46
C ILE A 114 -3.29 16.93 -2.56
N ASP A 115 -4.46 17.25 -2.02
CA ASP A 115 -4.60 18.29 -1.01
C ASP A 115 -4.44 17.68 0.39
N PHE A 116 -3.23 17.71 0.93
CA PHE A 116 -2.91 17.15 2.26
C PHE A 116 -3.62 17.86 3.43
N SER A 117 -4.31 18.99 3.19
CA SER A 117 -5.15 19.64 4.22
C SER A 117 -6.53 18.99 4.38
N LYS A 118 -6.92 18.11 3.45
CA LYS A 118 -8.24 17.46 3.42
C LYS A 118 -8.12 15.95 3.60
N PRO A 119 -9.05 15.29 4.31
CA PRO A 119 -9.06 13.83 4.36
C PRO A 119 -9.23 13.22 2.97
N ALA A 120 -8.75 11.99 2.82
CA ALA A 120 -8.97 11.18 1.62
C ALA A 120 -9.55 9.82 1.98
N GLU A 121 -9.98 9.09 0.94
CA GLU A 121 -10.45 7.72 1.01
C GLU A 121 -9.62 6.89 0.04
N LEU A 122 -8.86 5.91 0.54
CA LEU A 122 -8.28 4.89 -0.33
C LEU A 122 -9.34 3.83 -0.58
N ILE A 123 -9.64 3.59 -1.85
CA ILE A 123 -10.69 2.67 -2.27
C ILE A 123 -10.04 1.54 -3.05
N TYR A 124 -10.12 0.35 -2.49
CA TYR A 124 -9.75 -0.89 -3.14
C TYR A 124 -10.99 -1.47 -3.82
N LEU A 125 -10.90 -1.74 -5.13
CA LEU A 125 -11.98 -2.23 -5.98
C LEU A 125 -11.69 -3.67 -6.38
N TYR A 126 -12.57 -4.60 -6.02
CA TYR A 126 -12.51 -5.98 -6.51
C TYR A 126 -13.05 -6.06 -7.95
N ALA A 127 -12.75 -7.17 -8.63
CA ALA A 127 -13.31 -7.49 -9.93
C ALA A 127 -14.83 -7.27 -9.96
N GLY A 128 -15.30 -6.49 -10.93
CA GLY A 128 -16.73 -6.20 -11.12
C GLY A 128 -17.23 -4.88 -10.53
N LYS A 129 -16.41 -4.07 -9.84
CA LYS A 129 -16.75 -2.73 -9.27
C LYS A 129 -17.93 -2.69 -8.27
N GLU A 130 -18.71 -3.75 -8.14
CA GLU A 130 -19.82 -3.87 -7.18
C GLU A 130 -19.34 -4.01 -5.74
N PHE A 131 -18.11 -4.48 -5.54
CA PHE A 131 -17.51 -4.67 -4.22
C PHE A 131 -16.26 -3.82 -4.07
N SER A 132 -16.22 -3.04 -2.99
CA SER A 132 -15.09 -2.19 -2.63
C SER A 132 -14.85 -2.18 -1.13
N VAL A 133 -13.59 -2.02 -0.75
CA VAL A 133 -13.22 -1.67 0.62
C VAL A 133 -12.68 -0.25 0.63
N THR A 134 -13.09 0.54 1.61
CA THR A 134 -12.69 1.94 1.74
C THR A 134 -11.98 2.17 3.06
N TYR A 135 -10.81 2.80 2.99
CA TYR A 135 -10.02 3.23 4.14
C TYR A 135 -10.00 4.75 4.21
N LYS A 136 -10.31 5.31 5.38
CA LYS A 136 -10.12 6.74 5.63
C LYS A 136 -8.62 7.02 5.76
N VAL A 137 -8.15 8.01 5.03
CA VAL A 137 -6.78 8.51 5.08
C VAL A 137 -6.82 9.89 5.71
N ASP A 138 -6.17 10.01 6.87
CA ASP A 138 -6.05 11.25 7.61
C ASP A 138 -4.62 11.78 7.48
N PHE A 139 -4.42 12.74 6.58
CA PHE A 139 -3.09 13.28 6.32
C PHE A 139 -2.52 14.12 7.47
N SER A 140 -3.36 14.54 8.44
CA SER A 140 -2.86 15.28 9.61
C SER A 140 -1.89 14.47 10.47
N LYS A 141 -1.93 13.13 10.34
CA LYS A 141 -1.11 12.18 11.11
C LYS A 141 0.18 11.74 10.41
N ILE A 142 0.47 12.27 9.22
CA ILE A 142 1.63 11.87 8.40
C ILE A 142 2.81 12.85 8.55
N LYS A 143 2.58 13.98 9.22
CA LYS A 143 3.61 14.97 9.52
C LYS A 143 4.64 14.46 10.52
#